data_AF-A0A0M0L5Q9-F1
#
_entry.id   AF-A0A0M0L5Q9-F1
#
_cell.length_a   1.000
_cell.length_b   1.000
_cell.length_c   1.000
_cell.angle_alpha   90.00
_cell.angle_beta   90.00
_cell.angle_gamma   90.00
#
_symmetry.space_group_name_H-M   'P 1'
#
loop_
_entity.id
_entity.type
_entity.pdbx_description
1 polymer ?
#
loop_
_entity_poly.entity_id
_entity_poly.type
_entity_poly.pdbx_seq_one_letter_code
_entity_poly.pdbx_strand_id
1 'polypeptide(L)'
;MENVKSFLNEPLSITGFSFCYYQQVNLQEEIKRHIYKQLYVKSSESTSSSPTVKISYHAWIRWNECIGPTIGWDELKRLCGQLAMLPKRIQLFKNYGLIDEDICFLYTLCDDTVEITTFYGRLCLYPELTRLLKDEEVLLKDNPISFSPSILKRQTAPIVPVELITYESDDGVYQLEKYQVMTQHGTVKSIFFLLNVTTKTVISFDPKQLHLSMLSKVTLYVLWIMGYEKLVVDHMNVYYSKKQHADLRLACKV
;
A
#
# COMPACT_ATOMS: atom_id res chain seq x y z
N MET A 1 28.78 -1.94 -15.84
CA MET A 1 27.46 -2.15 -15.21
C MET A 1 26.70 -3.35 -15.77
N GLU A 2 26.86 -3.71 -17.05
CA GLU A 2 26.20 -4.90 -17.67
C GLU A 2 26.42 -6.20 -16.88
N ASN A 3 27.61 -6.39 -16.30
CA ASN A 3 27.94 -7.58 -15.50
C ASN A 3 27.12 -7.74 -14.21
N VAL A 4 26.51 -6.68 -13.68
CA VAL A 4 25.66 -6.79 -12.49
C VAL A 4 24.32 -7.41 -12.88
N LYS A 5 23.73 -6.93 -13.99
CA LYS A 5 22.43 -7.42 -14.46
C LYS A 5 22.46 -8.91 -14.80
N SER A 6 23.53 -9.39 -15.42
CA SER A 6 23.70 -10.83 -15.73
C SER A 6 23.80 -11.74 -14.51
N PHE A 7 24.05 -11.19 -13.32
CA PHE A 7 24.10 -11.95 -12.07
C PHE A 7 22.73 -12.07 -11.37
N LEU A 8 21.79 -11.21 -11.74
CA LEU A 8 20.45 -11.14 -11.20
C LEU A 8 19.53 -12.13 -11.94
N ASN A 9 18.48 -12.57 -11.26
CA ASN A 9 17.49 -13.46 -11.86
C ASN A 9 16.24 -12.63 -12.19
N GLU A 10 15.73 -12.75 -13.42
CA GLU A 10 14.48 -12.08 -13.78
C GLU A 10 13.29 -12.75 -13.06
N PRO A 11 12.27 -11.98 -12.65
CA PRO A 11 11.02 -12.54 -12.14
C PRO A 11 10.25 -13.27 -13.24
N LEU A 12 9.37 -14.20 -12.86
CA LEU A 12 8.47 -14.89 -13.79
C LEU A 12 7.51 -13.92 -14.48
N SER A 13 7.01 -12.95 -13.72
CA SER A 13 6.16 -11.88 -14.24
C SER A 13 6.29 -10.63 -13.38
N ILE A 14 6.01 -9.47 -13.98
CA ILE A 14 5.84 -8.19 -13.29
C ILE A 14 4.46 -7.68 -13.71
N THR A 15 3.55 -7.58 -12.74
CA THR A 15 2.13 -7.35 -13.01
C THR A 15 1.69 -5.93 -12.70
N GLY A 16 2.48 -5.16 -11.94
CA GLY A 16 2.15 -3.76 -11.67
C GLY A 16 3.33 -2.98 -11.15
N PHE A 17 3.47 -1.74 -11.64
CA PHE A 17 4.34 -0.72 -11.08
C PHE A 17 3.53 0.56 -10.91
N SER A 18 3.59 1.16 -9.73
CA SER A 18 2.77 2.34 -9.41
C SER A 18 3.54 3.30 -8.53
N PHE A 19 3.48 4.57 -8.92
CA PHE A 19 3.88 5.69 -8.07
C PHE A 19 2.62 6.26 -7.42
N CYS A 20 2.63 6.39 -6.10
CA CYS A 20 1.56 7.07 -5.39
C CYS A 20 2.02 8.48 -5.02
N TYR A 21 1.24 9.44 -5.50
CA TYR A 21 1.45 10.87 -5.31
C TYR A 21 0.85 11.40 -3.99
N TYR A 22 0.11 10.56 -3.25
CA TYR A 22 -0.34 10.94 -1.91
C TYR A 22 0.80 10.76 -0.92
N GLN A 23 1.56 11.83 -0.72
CA GLN A 23 2.71 11.81 0.16
C GLN A 23 2.26 11.89 1.61
N GLN A 24 2.44 10.79 2.32
CA GLN A 24 2.31 10.74 3.76
C GLN A 24 3.64 10.35 4.39
N VAL A 25 3.92 10.95 5.54
CA VAL A 25 4.99 10.49 6.40
C VAL A 25 4.34 9.87 7.63
N ASN A 26 4.52 8.56 7.79
CA ASN A 26 3.92 7.81 8.87
C ASN A 26 5.00 7.30 9.83
N LEU A 27 4.59 6.85 11.02
CA LEU A 27 5.51 6.12 11.90
C LEU A 27 5.73 4.71 11.35
N GLN A 28 6.94 4.17 11.52
CA GLN A 28 7.28 2.84 11.01
C GLN A 28 6.35 1.75 11.56
N GLU A 29 5.96 1.88 12.83
CA GLU A 29 5.08 0.92 13.51
C GLU A 29 3.64 0.97 12.98
N GLU A 30 3.17 2.12 12.51
CA GLU A 30 1.85 2.25 11.88
C GLU A 30 1.83 1.54 10.53
N ILE A 31 2.88 1.71 9.73
CA ILE A 31 3.05 1.02 8.44
C ILE A 31 3.14 -0.49 8.66
N LYS A 32 3.92 -0.96 9.64
CA LYS A 32 3.99 -2.39 9.98
C LYS A 32 2.61 -2.94 10.33
N ARG A 33 1.88 -2.29 11.23
CA ARG A 33 0.51 -2.71 11.61
C ARG A 33 -0.40 -2.77 10.40
N HIS A 34 -0.32 -1.78 9.52
CA HIS A 34 -1.08 -1.74 8.28
C HIS A 34 -0.76 -2.92 7.37
N ILE A 35 0.51 -3.19 7.10
CA ILE A 35 0.97 -4.31 6.26
C ILE A 35 0.53 -5.65 6.84
N TYR A 36 0.70 -5.84 8.16
CA TYR A 36 0.23 -7.06 8.80
C TYR A 36 -1.28 -7.21 8.66
N LYS A 37 -2.06 -6.15 8.87
CA LYS A 37 -3.52 -6.22 8.66
C LYS A 37 -3.84 -6.68 7.23
N GLN A 38 -3.21 -6.08 6.22
CA GLN A 38 -3.40 -6.43 4.81
C GLN A 38 -3.16 -7.92 4.49
N LEU A 39 -2.12 -8.53 5.07
CA LEU A 39 -1.78 -9.95 4.82
C LEU A 39 -2.81 -10.94 5.39
N TYR A 40 -3.58 -10.53 6.40
CA TYR A 40 -4.57 -11.38 7.06
C TYR A 40 -6.01 -11.07 6.66
N VAL A 41 -6.23 -10.04 5.83
CA VAL A 41 -7.53 -9.79 5.18
C VAL A 41 -7.95 -11.04 4.42
N LYS A 42 -9.13 -11.58 4.76
CA LYS A 42 -9.72 -12.70 4.02
C LYS A 42 -10.11 -12.20 2.64
N SER A 43 -9.56 -12.79 1.60
CA SER A 43 -9.97 -12.49 0.23
C SER A 43 -11.41 -12.96 0.02
N SER A 44 -12.35 -12.03 -0.10
CA SER A 44 -13.48 -12.25 -1.00
C SER A 44 -12.93 -12.31 -2.42
N GLU A 45 -13.54 -13.10 -3.29
CA GLU A 45 -13.17 -13.22 -4.71
C GLU A 45 -13.07 -11.81 -5.33
N SER A 46 -11.86 -11.34 -5.59
CA SER A 46 -11.64 -10.02 -6.17
C SER A 46 -11.70 -10.12 -7.69
N THR A 47 -12.54 -9.28 -8.30
CA THR A 47 -12.54 -9.05 -9.75
C THR A 47 -11.16 -8.55 -10.19
N SER A 48 -10.68 -9.04 -11.34
CA SER A 48 -9.31 -8.86 -11.83
C SER A 48 -8.96 -7.45 -12.33
N SER A 49 -9.89 -6.50 -12.27
CA SER A 49 -9.70 -5.12 -12.72
C SER A 49 -9.82 -4.14 -11.56
N SER A 50 -8.77 -3.33 -11.33
CA SER A 50 -8.85 -2.18 -10.42
C SER A 50 -9.93 -1.22 -10.91
N PRO A 51 -11.04 -1.04 -10.16
CA PRO A 51 -12.13 -0.19 -10.61
C PRO A 51 -11.67 1.27 -10.64
N THR A 52 -12.21 2.05 -11.59
CA THR A 52 -12.04 3.51 -11.54
C THR A 52 -12.89 4.04 -10.39
N VAL A 53 -12.31 4.80 -9.47
CA VAL A 53 -13.05 5.38 -8.33
C VAL A 53 -13.33 6.86 -8.55
N LYS A 54 -14.60 7.23 -8.45
CA LYS A 54 -15.08 8.62 -8.39
C LYS A 54 -15.63 8.92 -7.00
N ILE A 55 -15.61 10.20 -6.63
CA ILE A 55 -16.14 10.68 -5.36
C ILE A 55 -17.13 11.79 -5.66
N SER A 56 -18.34 11.64 -5.10
CA SER A 56 -19.38 12.66 -5.14
C SER A 56 -19.09 13.79 -4.14
N TYR A 57 -19.62 14.99 -4.40
CA TYR A 57 -19.41 16.14 -3.52
C TYR A 57 -19.92 15.87 -2.09
N HIS A 58 -21.05 15.17 -1.99
CA HIS A 58 -21.62 14.76 -0.72
C HIS A 58 -20.67 13.83 0.06
N ALA A 59 -20.08 12.82 -0.60
CA ALA A 59 -19.10 11.95 0.03
C ALA A 59 -17.92 12.74 0.63
N TRP A 60 -17.38 13.74 -0.06
CA TRP A 60 -16.30 14.55 0.50
C TRP A 60 -16.70 15.34 1.75
N ILE A 61 -17.90 15.94 1.77
CA ILE A 61 -18.42 16.57 2.99
C ILE A 61 -18.45 15.54 4.11
N ARG A 62 -19.03 14.37 3.83
CA ARG A 62 -19.18 13.29 4.82
C ARG A 62 -17.85 12.78 5.34
N TRP A 63 -16.83 12.63 4.50
CA TRP A 63 -15.48 12.28 4.96
C TRP A 63 -14.99 13.22 6.06
N ASN A 64 -15.17 14.52 5.84
CA ASN A 64 -14.75 15.57 6.76
C ASN A 64 -15.61 15.68 8.03
N GLU A 65 -16.77 15.02 8.06
CA GLU A 65 -17.67 14.99 9.22
C GLU A 65 -17.54 13.69 10.03
N CYS A 66 -17.19 12.57 9.40
CA CYS A 66 -17.30 11.24 10.02
C CYS A 66 -16.05 10.34 9.93
N ILE A 67 -15.07 10.65 9.09
CA ILE A 67 -13.88 9.79 8.92
C ILE A 67 -12.64 10.45 9.45
N GLY A 68 -12.32 11.65 8.96
CA GLY A 68 -11.07 12.34 9.29
C GLY A 68 -9.79 11.63 8.79
N PRO A 69 -8.67 12.35 8.65
CA PRO A 69 -8.51 13.77 8.94
C PRO A 69 -9.23 14.66 7.93
N THR A 70 -9.37 15.94 8.27
CA THR A 70 -9.92 16.93 7.32
C THR A 70 -9.04 16.98 6.08
N ILE A 71 -9.66 16.85 4.91
CA ILE A 71 -8.97 16.65 3.63
C ILE A 71 -9.64 17.51 2.54
N GLY A 72 -8.82 18.03 1.61
CA GLY A 72 -9.32 18.74 0.44
C GLY A 72 -10.04 17.81 -0.55
N TRP A 73 -10.91 18.39 -1.38
CA TRP A 73 -11.65 17.65 -2.42
C TRP A 73 -10.74 16.87 -3.36
N ASP A 74 -9.76 17.53 -3.96
CA ASP A 74 -8.83 16.91 -4.92
C ASP A 74 -7.88 15.93 -4.23
N GLU A 75 -7.56 16.19 -2.97
CA GLU A 75 -6.71 15.32 -2.17
C GLU A 75 -7.41 14.00 -1.85
N LEU A 76 -8.70 14.04 -1.47
CA LEU A 76 -9.51 12.85 -1.26
C LEU A 76 -9.68 12.03 -2.55
N LYS A 77 -9.92 12.71 -3.69
CA LYS A 77 -9.97 12.05 -4.99
C LYS A 77 -8.67 11.31 -5.32
N ARG A 78 -7.52 11.95 -5.13
CA ARG A 78 -6.21 11.33 -5.35
C ARG A 78 -5.98 10.14 -4.42
N LEU A 79 -6.31 10.30 -3.14
CA LEU A 79 -6.20 9.24 -2.14
C LEU A 79 -7.02 8.01 -2.53
N CYS A 80 -8.32 8.18 -2.79
CA CYS A 80 -9.19 7.04 -3.14
C CYS A 80 -8.86 6.45 -4.51
N GLY A 81 -8.44 7.26 -5.48
CA GLY A 81 -7.92 6.75 -6.76
C GLY A 81 -6.70 5.86 -6.57
N GLN A 82 -5.76 6.25 -5.69
CA GLN A 82 -4.59 5.42 -5.38
C GLN A 82 -4.96 4.16 -4.62
N LEU A 83 -5.85 4.25 -3.63
CA LEU A 83 -6.35 3.08 -2.92
C LEU A 83 -7.02 2.07 -3.86
N ALA A 84 -7.69 2.52 -4.93
CA ALA A 84 -8.28 1.64 -5.93
C ALA A 84 -7.25 0.87 -6.77
N MET A 85 -6.07 1.45 -6.99
CA MET A 85 -4.96 0.80 -7.69
C MET A 85 -4.23 -0.23 -6.82
N LEU A 86 -4.35 -0.11 -5.50
CA LEU A 86 -3.70 -0.99 -4.55
C LEU A 86 -4.59 -2.22 -4.29
N PRO A 87 -4.04 -3.44 -4.42
CA PRO A 87 -4.83 -4.66 -4.30
C PRO A 87 -5.47 -4.77 -2.91
N LYS A 88 -6.75 -5.18 -2.88
CA LYS A 88 -7.53 -5.49 -1.66
C LYS A 88 -7.77 -4.33 -0.69
N ARG A 89 -7.37 -3.10 -1.04
CA ARG A 89 -7.60 -1.91 -0.19
C ARG A 89 -9.05 -1.47 -0.20
N ILE A 90 -9.70 -1.52 -1.37
CA ILE A 90 -11.13 -1.24 -1.53
C ILE A 90 -11.85 -2.55 -1.78
N GLN A 91 -12.80 -2.89 -0.92
CA GLN A 91 -13.65 -4.07 -1.03
C GLN A 91 -15.07 -3.63 -1.27
N LEU A 92 -15.70 -4.19 -2.30
CA LEU A 92 -17.08 -3.91 -2.66
C LEU A 92 -17.96 -5.06 -2.24
N PHE A 93 -19.02 -4.75 -1.49
CA PHE A 93 -20.09 -5.65 -1.12
C PHE A 93 -21.38 -5.18 -1.80
N LYS A 94 -22.40 -6.02 -1.85
CA LYS A 94 -23.66 -5.75 -2.57
C LYS A 94 -24.20 -4.32 -2.36
N ASN A 95 -24.15 -3.83 -1.12
CA ASN A 95 -24.80 -2.57 -0.73
C ASN A 95 -23.86 -1.52 -0.13
N TYR A 96 -22.58 -1.85 0.08
CA TYR A 96 -21.62 -0.95 0.71
C TYR A 96 -20.21 -1.35 0.33
N GLY A 97 -19.25 -0.45 0.52
CA GLY A 97 -17.83 -0.76 0.38
C GLY A 97 -17.05 -0.46 1.65
N LEU A 98 -15.90 -1.10 1.76
CA LEU A 98 -14.93 -0.88 2.82
C LEU A 98 -13.58 -0.48 2.22
N ILE A 99 -12.96 0.55 2.78
CA ILE A 99 -11.55 0.85 2.59
C ILE A 99 -10.80 0.35 3.83
N ASP A 100 -9.74 -0.44 3.63
CA ASP A 100 -8.86 -0.97 4.68
C ASP A 100 -9.60 -1.74 5.78
N GLU A 101 -10.73 -2.37 5.46
CA GLU A 101 -11.63 -3.01 6.43
C GLU A 101 -12.02 -2.10 7.61
N ASP A 102 -12.08 -0.79 7.40
CA ASP A 102 -12.39 0.18 8.47
C ASP A 102 -13.31 1.29 7.98
N ILE A 103 -13.01 1.92 6.86
CA ILE A 103 -13.79 3.05 6.38
C ILE A 103 -14.95 2.54 5.52
N CYS A 104 -16.17 2.78 5.98
CA CYS A 104 -17.39 2.34 5.33
C CYS A 104 -18.00 3.43 4.44
N PHE A 105 -18.43 3.03 3.25
CA PHE A 105 -19.02 3.92 2.26
C PHE A 105 -20.16 3.28 1.47
N LEU A 106 -21.03 4.11 0.89
CA LEU A 106 -21.94 3.72 -0.17
C LEU A 106 -21.37 4.09 -1.51
N TYR A 107 -21.76 3.31 -2.50
CA TYR A 107 -21.38 3.55 -3.87
C TYR A 107 -22.49 3.15 -4.83
N THR A 108 -22.40 3.71 -6.02
CA THR A 108 -23.10 3.24 -7.20
C THR A 108 -22.09 2.69 -8.19
N LEU A 109 -22.49 1.68 -8.95
CA LEU A 109 -21.72 1.16 -10.08
C LEU A 109 -22.28 1.72 -11.36
N CYS A 110 -21.41 2.32 -12.16
CA CYS A 110 -21.71 2.75 -13.52
C CYS A 110 -20.57 2.26 -14.42
N ASP A 111 -20.85 1.23 -15.21
CA ASP A 111 -19.85 0.46 -15.95
C ASP A 111 -18.73 -0.05 -15.01
N ASP A 112 -17.46 0.23 -15.33
CA ASP A 112 -16.29 -0.11 -14.52
C ASP A 112 -15.92 0.99 -13.50
N THR A 113 -16.83 1.94 -13.26
CA THR A 113 -16.63 3.04 -12.32
C THR A 113 -17.44 2.84 -11.04
N VAL A 114 -16.73 2.87 -9.92
CA VAL A 114 -17.29 2.94 -8.56
C VAL A 114 -17.40 4.41 -8.19
N GLU A 115 -18.62 4.95 -8.11
CA GLU A 115 -18.84 6.29 -7.57
C GLU A 115 -19.19 6.21 -6.09
N ILE A 116 -18.30 6.69 -5.22
CA ILE A 116 -18.57 6.81 -3.79
C ILE A 116 -19.56 7.94 -3.56
N THR A 117 -20.79 7.58 -3.17
CA THR A 117 -21.90 8.52 -2.97
C THR A 117 -21.92 9.09 -1.56
N THR A 118 -21.54 8.32 -0.55
CA THR A 118 -21.43 8.81 0.83
C THR A 118 -20.47 7.98 1.67
N PHE A 119 -19.95 8.58 2.74
CA PHE A 119 -19.17 7.90 3.76
C PHE A 119 -19.97 7.84 5.07
N TYR A 120 -19.98 6.68 5.72
CA TYR A 120 -20.66 6.48 7.01
C TYR A 120 -19.74 6.67 8.21
N GLY A 121 -18.45 6.40 8.05
CA GLY A 121 -17.45 6.55 9.10
C GLY A 121 -16.49 5.38 9.16
N ARG A 122 -15.79 5.28 10.29
CA ARG A 122 -14.83 4.21 10.60
C ARG A 122 -15.46 3.19 11.54
N LEU A 123 -15.32 1.91 11.22
CA LEU A 123 -15.75 0.80 12.07
C LEU A 123 -15.06 0.85 13.45
N CYS A 124 -13.80 1.29 13.51
CA CYS A 124 -13.09 1.44 14.77
C CYS A 124 -13.62 2.57 15.66
N LEU A 125 -14.28 3.58 15.09
CA LEU A 125 -14.90 4.69 15.85
C LEU A 125 -16.36 4.42 16.19
N TYR A 126 -17.05 3.66 15.33
CA TYR A 126 -18.45 3.32 15.54
C TYR A 126 -18.69 1.83 15.26
N PRO A 127 -18.41 0.95 16.24
CA PRO A 127 -18.55 -0.50 16.07
C PRO A 127 -19.95 -0.96 15.68
N GLU A 128 -20.98 -0.22 16.12
CA GLU A 128 -22.39 -0.46 15.78
C GLU A 128 -22.64 -0.43 14.27
N LEU A 129 -21.82 0.30 13.49
CA LEU A 129 -21.90 0.29 12.03
C LEU A 129 -21.80 -1.13 11.47
N THR A 130 -21.01 -2.01 12.09
CA THR A 130 -20.89 -3.42 11.69
C THR A 130 -22.22 -4.15 11.73
N ARG A 131 -23.09 -3.80 12.68
CA ARG A 131 -24.44 -4.36 12.80
C ARG A 131 -25.35 -3.77 11.73
N LEU A 132 -25.28 -2.45 11.51
CA LEU A 132 -26.08 -1.74 10.50
C LEU A 132 -25.74 -2.20 9.08
N LEU A 133 -24.48 -2.57 8.80
CA LEU A 133 -24.06 -3.11 7.51
C LEU A 133 -24.72 -4.44 7.12
N LYS A 134 -25.36 -5.13 8.08
CA LYS A 134 -26.12 -6.35 7.82
C LYS A 134 -27.58 -6.07 7.44
N ASP A 135 -28.05 -4.84 7.63
CA ASP A 135 -29.43 -4.43 7.40
C ASP A 135 -29.48 -3.22 6.46
N GLU A 136 -29.75 -3.50 5.18
CA GLU A 136 -29.76 -2.52 4.10
C GLU A 136 -30.78 -1.40 4.33
N GLU A 137 -31.96 -1.73 4.87
CA GLU A 137 -32.99 -0.73 5.13
C GLU A 137 -32.58 0.23 6.24
N VAL A 138 -31.91 -0.29 7.27
CA VAL A 138 -31.43 0.54 8.36
C VAL A 138 -30.32 1.45 7.86
N LEU A 139 -29.36 0.94 7.09
CA LEU A 139 -28.26 1.75 6.58
C LEU A 139 -28.74 2.97 5.78
N LEU A 140 -29.75 2.79 4.91
CA LEU A 140 -30.34 3.86 4.11
C LEU A 140 -31.20 4.86 4.90
N LYS A 141 -31.74 4.44 6.06
CA LYS A 141 -32.58 5.28 6.94
C LYS A 141 -31.78 5.98 8.03
N ASP A 142 -30.63 5.44 8.41
CA ASP A 142 -29.87 5.92 9.55
C ASP A 142 -29.08 7.20 9.22
N ASN A 143 -29.13 8.17 10.12
CA ASN A 143 -28.47 9.45 9.92
C ASN A 143 -26.96 9.25 10.04
N PRO A 144 -26.17 9.68 9.05
CA PRO A 144 -24.75 9.40 9.05
C PRO A 144 -24.08 10.20 10.17
N ILE A 145 -23.28 9.51 10.99
CA ILE A 145 -22.75 10.02 12.26
C ILE A 145 -21.75 11.13 12.01
N SER A 146 -21.80 12.19 12.80
CA SER A 146 -20.81 13.26 12.75
C SER A 146 -20.02 13.28 14.05
N PHE A 147 -18.70 13.41 13.93
CA PHE A 147 -17.80 13.49 15.08
C PHE A 147 -17.36 14.92 15.35
N SER A 148 -16.95 15.17 16.59
CA SER A 148 -16.38 16.46 16.94
C SER A 148 -15.05 16.69 16.19
N PRO A 149 -14.70 17.96 15.88
CA PRO A 149 -13.44 18.28 15.20
C PRO A 149 -12.20 17.76 15.93
N SER A 150 -12.26 17.60 17.26
CA SER A 150 -11.13 17.07 18.05
C SER A 150 -10.91 15.58 17.84
N ILE A 151 -11.97 14.79 17.60
CA ILE A 151 -11.87 13.37 17.25
C ILE A 151 -11.32 13.24 15.83
N LEU A 152 -11.86 14.01 14.88
CA LEU A 152 -11.48 13.98 13.47
C LEU A 152 -10.00 14.37 13.26
N LYS A 153 -9.50 15.37 13.99
CA LYS A 153 -8.09 15.78 13.97
C LYS A 153 -7.11 14.70 14.45
N ARG A 154 -7.58 13.71 15.22
CA ARG A 154 -6.76 12.58 15.69
C ARG A 154 -6.76 11.40 14.73
N GLN A 155 -7.62 11.42 13.71
CA GLN A 155 -7.69 10.36 12.73
C GLN A 155 -6.56 10.51 11.71
N THR A 156 -6.11 9.38 11.16
CA THR A 156 -5.08 9.34 10.13
C THR A 156 -5.69 8.89 8.81
N ALA A 157 -5.29 9.52 7.70
CA ALA A 157 -5.73 9.05 6.40
C ALA A 157 -5.14 7.66 6.12
N PRO A 158 -5.85 6.80 5.36
CA PRO A 158 -5.32 5.51 4.92
C PRO A 158 -3.87 5.58 4.45
N ILE A 159 -3.05 4.63 4.91
CA ILE A 159 -1.61 4.59 4.63
C ILE A 159 -1.39 4.14 3.19
N VAL A 160 -0.61 4.90 2.41
CA VAL A 160 -0.32 4.61 1.01
C VAL A 160 1.20 4.55 0.79
N PRO A 161 1.74 3.50 0.13
CA PRO A 161 3.15 3.46 -0.23
C PRO A 161 3.46 4.52 -1.28
N VAL A 162 4.66 5.09 -1.31
CA VAL A 162 5.10 6.01 -2.36
C VAL A 162 5.36 5.28 -3.67
N GLU A 163 5.86 4.06 -3.59
CA GLU A 163 6.10 3.19 -4.74
C GLU A 163 5.66 1.78 -4.41
N LEU A 164 5.07 1.12 -5.40
CA LEU A 164 4.61 -0.26 -5.34
C LEU A 164 5.05 -0.99 -6.60
N ILE A 165 5.58 -2.20 -6.43
CA ILE A 165 5.73 -3.16 -7.53
C ILE A 165 5.25 -4.54 -7.09
N THR A 166 4.52 -5.23 -7.96
CA THR A 166 4.09 -6.62 -7.76
C THR A 166 4.75 -7.50 -8.81
N TYR A 167 5.33 -8.62 -8.38
CA TYR A 167 6.03 -9.56 -9.24
C TYR A 167 5.91 -10.99 -8.73
N GLU A 168 6.13 -11.94 -9.64
CA GLU A 168 6.11 -13.38 -9.34
C GLU A 168 7.51 -13.96 -9.42
N SER A 169 7.83 -14.88 -8.51
CA SER A 169 9.01 -15.75 -8.58
C SER A 169 8.59 -17.19 -8.32
N ASP A 170 9.54 -18.12 -8.44
CA ASP A 170 9.31 -19.54 -8.15
C ASP A 170 8.77 -19.80 -6.73
N ASP A 171 9.09 -18.90 -5.78
CA ASP A 171 8.70 -19.00 -4.37
C ASP A 171 7.35 -18.32 -4.06
N GLY A 172 6.70 -17.71 -5.06
CA GLY A 172 5.35 -17.14 -4.95
C GLY A 172 5.22 -15.70 -5.45
N VAL A 173 4.15 -15.05 -5.00
CA VAL A 173 3.80 -13.67 -5.39
C VAL A 173 4.36 -12.70 -4.36
N TYR A 174 5.09 -11.69 -4.84
CA TYR A 174 5.73 -10.67 -4.02
C TYR A 174 5.19 -9.28 -4.30
N GLN A 175 5.09 -8.49 -3.24
CA GLN A 175 4.74 -7.09 -3.28
C GLN A 175 5.86 -6.31 -2.59
N LEU A 176 6.52 -5.42 -3.32
CA LEU A 176 7.55 -4.54 -2.79
C LEU A 176 7.01 -3.13 -2.71
N GLU A 177 6.94 -2.63 -1.48
CA GLU A 177 6.38 -1.33 -1.15
C GLU A 177 7.44 -0.41 -0.54
N LYS A 178 7.48 0.84 -0.98
CA LYS A 178 8.34 1.87 -0.41
C LYS A 178 7.50 2.91 0.32
N TYR A 179 7.86 3.24 1.55
CA TYR A 179 7.21 4.26 2.36
C TYR A 179 8.18 5.36 2.78
N GLN A 180 7.66 6.56 3.04
CA GLN A 180 8.38 7.61 3.75
C GLN A 180 8.00 7.57 5.24
N VAL A 181 9.02 7.58 6.08
CA VAL A 181 8.88 7.31 7.52
C VAL A 181 9.55 8.41 8.32
N MET A 182 8.86 8.91 9.35
CA MET A 182 9.43 9.86 10.30
C MET A 182 10.26 9.11 11.33
N THR A 183 11.53 9.48 11.50
CA THR A 183 12.35 8.97 12.60
C THR A 183 12.05 9.69 13.90
N GLN A 184 12.53 9.14 15.02
CA GLN A 184 12.43 9.78 16.34
C GLN A 184 13.09 11.17 16.39
N HIS A 185 14.03 11.45 15.48
CA HIS A 185 14.73 12.74 15.37
C HIS A 185 14.06 13.70 14.37
N GLY A 186 12.86 13.38 13.88
CA GLY A 186 12.15 14.21 12.92
C GLY A 186 12.74 14.19 11.51
N THR A 187 13.64 13.24 11.21
CA THR A 187 14.17 13.07 9.85
C THR A 187 13.28 12.12 9.05
N VAL A 188 13.03 12.44 7.79
CA VAL A 188 12.29 11.56 6.88
C VAL A 188 13.27 10.60 6.22
N LYS A 189 12.94 9.30 6.25
CA LYS A 189 13.70 8.27 5.53
C LYS A 189 12.77 7.34 4.75
N SER A 190 13.30 6.71 3.70
CA SER A 190 12.58 5.68 2.98
C SER A 190 12.81 4.31 3.59
N ILE A 191 11.75 3.52 3.73
CA ILE A 191 11.82 2.12 4.15
C ILE A 191 11.10 1.28 3.11
N PHE A 192 11.67 0.13 2.79
CA PHE A 192 11.04 -0.87 1.94
C PHE A 192 10.42 -1.98 2.79
N PHE A 193 9.29 -2.47 2.33
CA PHE A 193 8.65 -3.68 2.81
C PHE A 193 8.46 -4.63 1.64
N LEU A 194 9.06 -5.81 1.77
CA LEU A 194 8.89 -6.92 0.85
C LEU A 194 7.92 -7.92 1.48
N LEU A 195 6.74 -8.02 0.91
CA LEU A 195 5.68 -8.93 1.33
C LEU A 195 5.68 -10.12 0.38
N ASN A 196 5.74 -11.34 0.90
CA ASN A 196 5.38 -12.54 0.14
C ASN A 196 3.91 -12.85 0.45
N VAL A 197 3.05 -12.62 -0.54
CA VAL A 197 1.59 -12.75 -0.43
C VAL A 197 1.18 -14.21 -0.26
N THR A 198 1.94 -15.14 -0.86
CA THR A 198 1.70 -16.59 -0.78
C THR A 198 1.96 -17.11 0.64
N THR A 199 3.11 -16.78 1.21
CA THR A 199 3.54 -17.28 2.54
C THR A 199 3.16 -16.36 3.70
N LYS A 200 2.60 -15.18 3.40
CA LYS A 200 2.25 -14.13 4.38
C LYS A 200 3.44 -13.68 5.24
N THR A 201 4.62 -13.63 4.63
CA THR A 201 5.85 -13.18 5.30
C THR A 201 6.20 -11.75 4.89
N VAL A 202 6.84 -11.01 5.80
CA VAL A 202 7.23 -9.60 5.59
C VAL A 202 8.69 -9.43 5.97
N ILE A 203 9.45 -8.81 5.08
CA ILE A 203 10.80 -8.32 5.36
C ILE A 203 10.76 -6.80 5.23
N SER A 204 11.24 -6.08 6.23
CA SER A 204 11.42 -4.62 6.15
C SER A 204 12.90 -4.29 6.12
N PHE A 205 13.34 -3.41 5.23
CA PHE A 205 14.74 -3.02 5.14
C PHE A 205 14.90 -1.52 4.84
N ASP A 206 15.94 -0.94 5.42
CA ASP A 206 16.36 0.43 5.16
C ASP A 206 17.44 0.39 4.06
N PRO A 207 17.26 1.11 2.94
CA PRO A 207 18.22 1.08 1.84
C PRO A 207 19.61 1.61 2.25
N LYS A 208 19.72 2.35 3.36
CA LYS A 208 21.00 2.83 3.91
C LYS A 208 21.62 1.85 4.92
N GLN A 209 20.91 0.81 5.34
CA GLN A 209 21.36 -0.18 6.34
C GLN A 209 21.22 -1.61 5.79
N LEU A 210 21.95 -1.88 4.70
CA LEU A 210 21.79 -3.11 3.93
C LEU A 210 22.16 -4.41 4.66
N HIS A 211 22.95 -4.33 5.73
CA HIS A 211 23.49 -5.48 6.46
C HIS A 211 22.45 -6.24 7.30
N LEU A 212 21.19 -5.81 7.32
CA LEU A 212 20.15 -6.39 8.17
C LEU A 212 19.34 -7.51 7.49
N SER A 213 19.33 -7.60 6.17
CA SER A 213 18.52 -8.59 5.47
C SER A 213 19.10 -8.95 4.10
N MET A 214 19.33 -10.25 3.88
CA MET A 214 19.74 -10.76 2.59
C MET A 214 18.53 -10.85 1.66
N LEU A 215 18.52 -10.03 0.60
CA LEU A 215 17.51 -10.05 -0.44
C LEU A 215 17.85 -11.11 -1.50
N SER A 216 16.81 -11.70 -2.09
CA SER A 216 16.98 -12.64 -3.21
C SER A 216 17.47 -11.91 -4.46
N LYS A 217 18.10 -12.65 -5.37
CA LYS A 217 18.52 -12.10 -6.67
C LYS A 217 17.37 -11.56 -7.50
N VAL A 218 16.17 -12.13 -7.38
CA VAL A 218 14.95 -11.66 -8.06
C VAL A 218 14.52 -10.32 -7.48
N THR A 219 14.47 -10.17 -6.15
CA THR A 219 14.17 -8.88 -5.53
C THR A 219 15.21 -7.81 -5.90
N LEU A 220 16.49 -8.19 -5.99
CA LEU A 220 17.54 -7.28 -6.45
C LEU A 220 17.37 -6.87 -7.92
N TYR A 221 16.92 -7.78 -8.80
CA TYR A 221 16.53 -7.44 -10.18
C TYR A 221 15.40 -6.41 -10.20
N VAL A 222 14.37 -6.62 -9.39
CA VAL A 222 13.23 -5.71 -9.29
C VAL A 222 13.66 -4.32 -8.79
N LEU A 223 14.53 -4.25 -7.78
CA LEU A 223 15.10 -2.99 -7.32
C LEU A 223 15.95 -2.30 -8.41
N TRP A 224 16.69 -3.07 -9.21
CA TRP A 224 17.47 -2.54 -10.32
C TRP A 224 16.58 -1.84 -11.35
N ILE A 225 15.51 -2.51 -11.83
CA ILE A 225 14.61 -1.92 -12.82
C ILE A 225 13.81 -0.71 -12.29
N MET A 226 13.61 -0.62 -10.96
CA MET A 226 13.02 0.54 -10.31
C MET A 226 13.98 1.73 -10.20
N GLY A 227 15.24 1.61 -10.65
CA GLY A 227 16.25 2.67 -10.59
C GLY A 227 17.01 2.75 -9.26
N TYR A 228 17.11 1.62 -8.53
CA TYR A 228 17.91 1.50 -7.32
C TYR A 228 19.23 0.74 -7.56
N GLU A 229 19.93 1.01 -8.65
CA GLU A 229 21.13 0.26 -9.06
C GLU A 229 22.23 0.32 -8.00
N LYS A 230 22.46 1.50 -7.42
CA LYS A 230 23.46 1.69 -6.36
C LYS A 230 23.16 0.79 -5.15
N LEU A 231 21.90 0.73 -4.74
CA LEU A 231 21.44 -0.13 -3.64
C LEU A 231 21.73 -1.60 -3.91
N VAL A 232 21.46 -2.05 -5.14
CA VAL A 232 21.70 -3.44 -5.57
C VAL A 232 23.19 -3.76 -5.55
N VAL A 233 24.04 -2.88 -6.08
CA VAL A 233 25.50 -3.05 -6.09
C VAL A 233 26.04 -3.12 -4.65
N ASP A 234 25.62 -2.19 -3.79
CA ASP A 234 26.05 -2.16 -2.39
C ASP A 234 25.62 -3.44 -1.65
N HIS A 235 24.39 -3.94 -1.90
CA HIS A 235 23.90 -5.18 -1.30
C HIS A 235 24.69 -6.41 -1.77
N MET A 236 24.98 -6.48 -3.07
CA MET A 236 25.81 -7.53 -3.66
C MET A 236 27.22 -7.57 -3.05
N ASN A 237 27.82 -6.40 -2.84
CA ASN A 237 29.14 -6.29 -2.22
C ASN A 237 29.15 -6.78 -0.76
N VAL A 238 28.05 -6.62 -0.03
CA VAL A 238 27.95 -7.07 1.36
C VAL A 238 27.77 -8.59 1.46
N TYR A 239 26.85 -9.16 0.67
CA TYR A 239 26.41 -10.55 0.86
C TYR A 239 26.98 -11.57 -0.13
N TYR A 240 27.32 -11.15 -1.34
CA TYR A 240 27.68 -12.07 -2.43
C TYR A 240 29.17 -12.02 -2.79
N SER A 241 29.93 -11.07 -2.22
CA SER A 241 31.36 -10.87 -2.49
C SER A 241 32.29 -11.97 -1.98
N LYS A 242 31.92 -12.71 -0.91
CA LYS A 242 32.83 -13.68 -0.26
C LYS A 242 33.08 -14.97 -1.05
N LYS A 243 32.27 -15.32 -2.06
CA LYS A 243 32.50 -16.48 -2.93
C LYS A 243 33.08 -16.13 -4.32
N GLN A 244 33.16 -14.84 -4.68
CA GLN A 244 33.33 -14.39 -6.07
C GLN A 244 34.20 -13.12 -6.24
N HIS A 245 35.14 -12.85 -5.34
CA HIS A 245 36.12 -11.76 -5.52
C HIS A 245 37.03 -11.91 -6.77
N ALA A 246 37.02 -13.07 -7.45
CA ALA A 246 37.74 -13.29 -8.70
C ALA A 246 37.06 -12.63 -9.91
N ASP A 247 35.73 -12.75 -10.06
CA ASP A 247 35.05 -12.37 -11.31
C ASP A 247 34.57 -10.91 -11.32
N LEU A 248 34.15 -10.36 -10.17
CA LEU A 248 33.62 -8.98 -10.08
C LEU A 248 34.71 -7.89 -10.12
N ARG A 249 35.96 -8.20 -9.72
CA ARG A 249 37.08 -7.23 -9.79
C ARG A 249 37.56 -6.97 -11.22
N LEU A 250 37.31 -7.90 -12.14
CA LEU A 250 37.60 -7.73 -13.57
C LEU A 250 36.53 -6.86 -14.27
N ALA A 251 35.30 -6.85 -13.75
CA ALA A 251 34.16 -6.16 -14.35
C ALA A 251 34.08 -4.65 -14.08
N CYS A 252 34.73 -4.15 -13.02
CA CYS A 252 34.68 -2.75 -12.60
C CYS A 252 35.96 -1.95 -12.94
N LYS A 253 36.82 -2.48 -13.84
CA LYS A 253 38.08 -1.85 -14.26
C LYS A 253 38.08 -1.33 -15.70
N VAL A 254 36.91 -1.11 -16.31
CA VAL A 254 36.79 -0.46 -17.63
C VAL A 254 36.00 0.81 -17.50
#